data_AF-A0A0D2ZZ68-F1
#
_entry.id   AF-A0A0D2ZZ68-F1
#
_cell.length_a   1.000
_cell.length_b   1.000
_cell.length_c   1.000
_cell.angle_alpha   90.00
_cell.angle_beta   90.00
_cell.angle_gamma   90.00
#
_symmetry.space_group_name_H-M   'P 1'
#
loop_
_entity.id
_entity.type
_entity.pdbx_description
1 polymer ?
#
loop_
_entity_poly.entity_id
_entity_poly.type
_entity_poly.pdbx_seq_one_letter_code
_entity_poly.pdbx_strand_id
1 'polypeptide(L)'
;MVRRKWTPCDDEVVISAWLNTSKDPIVGNSMKLRTFWKRVDEFFAAMMNEKIENVHCKQRWHRINDQTNKFCVAFAAAERQATSGQCD
;
A
#
# COMPACT_ATOMS: atom_id res chain seq x y z
N MET A 1 18.66 -16.24 -4.44
CA MET A 1 17.64 -15.52 -3.63
C MET A 1 16.27 -16.00 -4.07
N VAL A 2 15.47 -16.60 -3.18
CA VAL A 2 14.11 -17.06 -3.53
C VAL A 2 13.19 -15.85 -3.52
N ARG A 3 12.44 -15.63 -4.61
CA ARG A 3 11.48 -14.52 -4.71
C ARG A 3 10.26 -14.83 -3.84
N ARG A 4 9.91 -13.94 -2.90
CA ARG A 4 8.66 -14.06 -2.12
C ARG A 4 7.45 -14.11 -3.05
N LYS A 5 6.56 -15.08 -2.83
CA LYS A 5 5.21 -15.06 -3.39
C LYS A 5 4.32 -14.24 -2.47
N TRP A 6 3.81 -13.12 -2.98
CA TRP A 6 2.89 -12.26 -2.23
C TRP A 6 1.47 -12.82 -2.24
N THR A 7 0.82 -12.80 -1.09
CA THR A 7 -0.56 -13.24 -0.86
C THR A 7 -1.45 -12.05 -0.48
N PRO A 8 -2.79 -12.18 -0.57
CA PRO A 8 -3.70 -11.13 -0.10
C PRO A 8 -3.49 -10.76 1.38
N CYS A 9 -3.21 -11.74 2.25
CA CYS A 9 -2.88 -11.47 3.66
C CYS A 9 -1.59 -10.66 3.80
N ASP A 10 -0.58 -10.91 2.96
CA ASP A 10 0.62 -10.06 2.95
C ASP A 10 0.26 -8.62 2.56
N ASP A 11 -0.62 -8.43 1.57
CA ASP A 11 -1.03 -7.11 1.12
C ASP A 11 -1.72 -6.33 2.25
N GLU A 12 -2.60 -6.96 3.01
CA GLU A 12 -3.25 -6.34 4.18
C GLU A 12 -2.23 -5.83 5.19
N VAL A 13 -1.17 -6.61 5.47
CA VAL A 13 -0.11 -6.20 6.39
C VAL A 13 0.74 -5.08 5.80
N VAL A 14 1.08 -5.12 4.50
CA VAL A 14 1.80 -4.02 3.82
C VAL A 14 0.99 -2.73 3.89
N ILE A 15 -0.33 -2.79 3.64
CA ILE A 15 -1.23 -1.64 3.71
C ILE A 15 -1.30 -1.10 5.14
N SER A 16 -1.46 -1.98 6.12
CA SER A 16 -1.51 -1.62 7.54
C SER A 16 -0.22 -0.95 8.01
N ALA A 17 0.94 -1.52 7.64
CA ALA A 17 2.26 -0.99 7.94
C ALA A 17 2.45 0.41 7.35
N TRP A 18 2.07 0.59 6.09
CA TRP A 18 2.15 1.88 5.40
C TRP A 18 1.25 2.93 6.07
N LEU A 19 -0.01 2.58 6.35
CA LEU A 19 -0.98 3.47 6.98
C LEU A 19 -0.53 3.88 8.39
N ASN A 20 -0.06 2.93 9.20
CA ASN A 20 0.46 3.21 10.53
C ASN A 20 1.63 4.19 10.47
N THR A 21 2.59 3.94 9.57
CA THR A 21 3.76 4.82 9.39
C THR A 21 3.37 6.20 8.85
N SER A 22 2.39 6.29 7.94
CA SER A 22 1.94 7.58 7.36
C SER A 22 1.22 8.49 8.36
N LYS A 23 0.58 7.90 9.37
CA LYS A 23 -0.22 8.60 10.38
C LYS A 23 0.57 8.91 11.65
N ASP A 24 1.79 8.40 11.77
CA ASP A 24 2.66 8.66 12.93
C ASP A 24 3.04 10.16 12.95
N PRO A 25 2.68 10.92 14.00
CA PRO A 25 2.94 12.36 14.09
C PRO A 25 4.44 12.68 14.09
N ILE A 26 5.30 11.73 14.48
CA ILE A 26 6.77 11.85 14.40
C ILE A 26 7.23 11.81 12.93
N VAL A 27 6.50 11.08 12.07
CA VAL A 27 6.81 10.92 10.64
C VAL A 27 6.36 12.14 9.83
N GLY A 28 5.34 12.87 10.29
CA GLY A 28 4.87 14.13 9.68
C GLY A 28 5.91 15.26 9.70
N ASN A 29 6.93 15.19 10.56
CA ASN A 29 7.95 16.24 10.74
C ASN A 29 9.20 16.07 9.85
N SER A 30 9.05 15.70 8.57
CA SER A 30 10.15 15.56 7.58
C SER A 30 11.06 14.33 7.72
N MET A 31 10.47 13.14 7.88
CA MET A 31 11.25 11.90 7.83
C MET A 31 11.80 11.62 6.40
N LYS A 32 13.10 11.31 6.28
CA LYS A 32 13.70 10.88 5.01
C LYS A 32 12.96 9.65 4.47
N LEU A 33 12.65 9.63 3.17
CA LEU A 33 11.92 8.53 2.50
C LEU A 33 12.51 7.13 2.78
N ARG A 34 13.84 7.05 2.95
CA ARG A 34 14.52 5.80 3.34
C ARG A 34 14.09 5.30 4.72
N THR A 35 13.98 6.20 5.69
CA THR A 35 13.56 5.87 7.06
C THR A 35 12.09 5.47 7.10
N PHE A 36 11.24 6.09 6.27
CA PHE A 36 9.84 5.69 6.07
C PHE A 36 9.73 4.22 5.68
N TRP A 37 10.38 3.83 4.59
CA TRP A 37 10.29 2.45 4.12
C TRP A 37 10.94 1.46 5.08
N LYS A 38 12.01 1.84 5.79
CA LYS A 38 12.61 1.02 6.83
C LYS A 38 11.61 0.64 7.93
N ARG A 39 10.81 1.60 8.42
CA ARG A 39 9.77 1.34 9.44
C ARG A 39 8.65 0.43 8.91
N VAL A 40 8.26 0.62 7.65
CA VAL A 40 7.27 -0.24 6.99
C VAL A 40 7.78 -1.68 6.87
N ASP A 41 9.03 -1.87 6.44
CA ASP A 41 9.66 -3.19 6.33
C ASP A 41 9.85 -3.84 7.72
N GLU A 42 10.21 -3.05 8.75
CA GLU A 42 10.31 -3.50 10.15
C GLU A 42 8.98 -3.98 10.71
N PHE A 43 7.90 -3.23 10.50
CA PHE A 43 6.56 -3.62 10.93
C PHE A 43 6.11 -4.92 10.25
N PHE A 44 6.30 -5.01 8.93
CA PHE A 44 5.93 -6.20 8.17
C PHE A 44 6.71 -7.43 8.63
N ALA A 45 8.03 -7.29 8.79
CA ALA A 45 8.91 -8.35 9.27
C ALA A 45 8.49 -8.87 10.66
N ALA A 46 8.12 -7.96 11.57
CA ALA A 46 7.65 -8.32 12.90
C ALA A 46 6.32 -9.09 12.85
N MET A 47 5.38 -8.68 12.00
CA MET A 47 4.09 -9.36 11.85
C MET A 47 4.22 -10.75 11.22
N MET A 48 5.12 -10.90 10.24
CA MET A 48 5.33 -12.16 9.53
C MET A 48 6.37 -13.08 10.17
N ASN A 49 7.03 -12.63 11.25
CA ASN A 49 8.17 -13.32 11.87
C ASN A 49 9.29 -13.65 10.86
N GLU A 50 9.66 -12.65 10.05
CA GLU A 50 10.64 -12.78 8.97
C GLU A 50 11.83 -11.83 9.12
N LYS A 51 12.90 -12.09 8.37
CA LYS A 51 14.05 -11.18 8.29
C LYS A 51 13.73 -10.00 7.36
N ILE A 52 13.99 -8.78 7.84
CA ILE A 52 13.78 -7.51 7.10
C ILE A 52 14.45 -7.51 5.72
N GLU A 53 15.62 -8.15 5.58
CA GLU A 53 16.36 -8.22 4.32
C GLU A 53 15.61 -8.93 3.18
N ASN A 54 14.62 -9.77 3.53
CA ASN A 54 13.75 -10.47 2.58
C ASN A 54 12.46 -9.70 2.27
N VAL A 55 12.28 -8.52 2.87
CA VAL A 55 11.08 -7.71 2.77
C VAL A 55 11.29 -6.61 1.73
N HIS A 56 10.35 -6.52 0.79
CA HIS A 56 10.37 -5.52 -0.28
C HIS A 56 9.04 -4.76 -0.32
N CYS A 57 8.56 -4.25 0.83
CA CYS A 57 7.24 -3.65 0.96
C CYS A 57 7.05 -2.45 0.05
N LYS A 58 8.09 -1.65 -0.19
CA LYS A 58 8.02 -0.52 -1.14
C LYS A 58 7.57 -0.94 -2.53
N GLN A 59 8.22 -1.96 -3.09
CA GLN A 59 7.90 -2.44 -4.43
C GLN A 59 6.49 -3.03 -4.47
N ARG A 60 6.10 -3.76 -3.42
CA ARG A 60 4.76 -4.33 -3.32
C ARG A 60 3.69 -3.25 -3.20
N TRP A 61 3.89 -2.27 -2.33
CA TRP A 61 2.99 -1.13 -2.13
C TRP A 61 2.74 -0.37 -3.42
N HIS A 62 3.78 -0.06 -4.20
CA HIS A 62 3.59 0.64 -5.47
C HIS A 62 2.67 -0.12 -6.43
N ARG A 63 2.72 -1.45 -6.45
CA ARG A 63 1.82 -2.27 -7.25
C ARG A 63 0.39 -2.24 -6.73
N ILE A 64 0.19 -2.38 -5.42
CA ILE A 64 -1.13 -2.28 -4.78
C ILE A 64 -1.76 -0.91 -5.10
N ASN A 65 -1.02 0.16 -4.85
CA ASN A 65 -1.49 1.52 -5.04
C ASN A 65 -1.83 1.84 -6.51
N ASP A 66 -1.05 1.34 -7.47
CA ASP A 66 -1.37 1.45 -8.90
C ASP A 66 -2.71 0.77 -9.25
N GLN A 67 -2.93 -0.44 -8.74
CA GLN A 67 -4.17 -1.18 -8.97
C GLN A 67 -5.38 -0.47 -8.32
N THR A 68 -5.23 0.00 -7.08
CA THR A 68 -6.27 0.76 -6.38
C THR A 68 -6.62 2.04 -7.14
N ASN A 69 -5.64 2.80 -7.61
CA ASN A 69 -5.88 4.03 -8.36
C ASN A 69 -6.63 3.76 -9.67
N LYS A 70 -6.26 2.71 -10.41
CA LYS A 70 -6.95 2.31 -11.64
C LYS A 70 -8.42 1.96 -11.37
N PHE A 71 -8.67 1.22 -10.28
CA PHE A 71 -10.02 0.89 -9.85
C PHE A 71 -10.82 2.16 -9.54
N CYS A 72 -10.27 3.08 -8.74
CA CYS A 72 -10.95 4.33 -8.40
C CYS A 72 -11.30 5.17 -9.64
N VAL A 73 -10.40 5.26 -10.62
CA VAL A 73 -10.65 5.98 -11.88
C VAL A 73 -11.77 5.32 -12.68
N ALA A 74 -11.73 4.00 -12.83
CA ALA A 74 -12.76 3.25 -13.56
C ALA A 74 -14.12 3.34 -12.87
N PHE A 75 -14.15 3.24 -11.53
CA PHE A 75 -15.35 3.36 -10.73
C PHE A 75 -15.98 4.76 -10.87
N ALA A 76 -15.19 5.82 -10.72
CA ALA A 76 -15.67 7.19 -10.91
C ALA A 76 -16.19 7.45 -12.34
N ALA A 77 -15.58 6.83 -13.36
CA ALA A 77 -16.08 6.92 -14.73
C ALA A 77 -17.45 6.22 -14.90
N ALA A 78 -17.63 5.05 -14.29
CA ALA A 78 -18.89 4.32 -14.30
C ALA A 78 -20.01 5.08 -13.58
N GLU A 79 -19.73 5.67 -12.41
CA GLU A 79 -20.70 6.49 -11.67
C GLU A 79 -21.18 7.71 -12.48
N ARG A 80 -20.28 8.37 -13.21
CA ARG A 80 -20.63 9.49 -14.09
C ARG A 80 -21.54 9.06 -15.24
N GLN A 81 -21.25 7.91 -15.86
CA GLN A 81 -22.07 7.36 -16.94
C GLN A 81 -23.48 7.00 -16.45
N ALA A 82 -23.59 6.39 -15.27
CA ALA A 82 -24.89 6.08 -14.65
C ALA A 82 -25.72 7.34 -14.36
N THR A 83 -25.06 8.44 -13.99
CA THR A 83 -25.73 9.72 -13.71
C THR A 83 -26.14 10.46 -15.00
N SER A 84 -25.43 10.24 -16.12
CA SER A 84 -25.72 10.88 -17.42
C SER A 84 -26.89 10.26 -18.19
N GLY A 85 -27.56 9.23 -17.64
CA GLY A 85 -28.64 8.49 -18.27
C GLY A 85 -30.06 8.80 -17.78
N GLN A 86 -30.27 9.86 -16.98
CA GLN A 86 -31.61 10.34 -16.62
C GLN A 86 -31.96 11.62 -17.38
N CYS A 87 -32.36 11.46 -18.62
CA CYS A 87 -33.33 12.30 -19.33
C CYS A 87 -33.94 11.44 -20.44
N ASP A 88 -35.08 10.81 -20.14
CA ASP A 88 -36.35 10.88 -20.88
C ASP A 88 -37.45 10.19 -20.07
#